data_AF-A0AAV6JWV6-F1
#
_entry.id   AF-A0AAV6JWV6-F1
#
_cell.length_a   1.000
_cell.length_b   1.000
_cell.length_c   1.000
_cell.angle_alpha   90.00
_cell.angle_beta   90.00
_cell.angle_gamma   90.00
#
_symmetry.space_group_name_H-M   'P 1'
#
loop_
_entity.id
_entity.type
_entity.pdbx_description
1 polymer ?
#
loop_
_entity_poly.entity_id
_entity_poly.type
_entity_poly.pdbx_seq_one_letter_code
_entity_poly.pdbx_strand_id
1 'polypeptide(L)'
;MFEAAVVSAHVGITTPTTAPCLATLGINQRTKPKALKLWKLRAPAADLSGALTQTVGGQLMQQNNNNFESYSEVNESEVIEKKRRRRRRVFFLDVNPLCYKGSTPSLLSFAHWISLFFSQVSLADPVIAVIDGERGNEYRRQLLPSYKSKRRNFSKGPVWRSHRAVIDVLQKLNVPIVKIEGHEADDVVATLVDEVLRRGYRVVIASPDKDFKQLISEDVQIVMPMHKSDNWSFYTIKHYKAQYHCDPSSDLSLRSIVGDEVDGVPGIQHLVPSFGRKTTLKLFRKHGSLENLLNAAAVRTVGKPYVQDTLTKHADYLRRNYEVLSLRRDVDVRLQEDWLSERETCNDSVILTEFSKLLDETQKRNQ
;
A
#
# COMPACT_ATOMS: atom_id res chain seq x y z
N MET A 1 -34.28 -6.49 8.71
CA MET A 1 -33.94 -5.26 9.44
C MET A 1 -33.01 -5.64 10.58
N PHE A 2 -31.70 -5.44 10.40
CA PHE A 2 -30.72 -5.61 11.46
C PHE A 2 -29.94 -4.29 11.54
N GLU A 3 -30.07 -3.62 12.68
CA GLU A 3 -29.39 -2.36 13.00
C GLU A 3 -27.88 -2.56 13.11
N ALA A 4 -27.12 -1.66 12.50
CA ALA A 4 -25.69 -1.53 12.72
C ALA A 4 -25.45 -0.96 14.14
N ALA A 5 -24.73 -1.70 14.98
CA ALA A 5 -24.35 -1.25 16.31
C ALA A 5 -23.16 -0.27 16.22
N VAL A 6 -23.45 1.03 16.31
CA VAL A 6 -22.45 2.06 16.61
C VAL A 6 -22.35 2.20 18.13
N VAL A 7 -21.24 1.77 18.71
CA VAL A 7 -20.97 1.99 20.13
C VAL A 7 -20.39 3.41 20.30
N SER A 8 -21.21 4.34 20.79
CA SER A 8 -20.78 5.67 21.24
C SER A 8 -21.01 5.78 22.74
N ALA A 9 -19.94 5.98 23.51
CA ALA A 9 -20.02 6.21 24.96
C ALA A 9 -19.57 7.63 25.28
N HIS A 10 -20.51 8.45 25.75
CA HIS A 10 -20.29 9.77 26.33
C HIS A 10 -20.11 9.66 27.84
N VAL A 11 -18.94 10.03 28.39
CA VAL A 11 -18.70 10.50 29.77
C VAL A 11 -17.41 11.32 29.68
N GLY A 12 -17.34 12.63 29.91
CA GLY A 12 -17.61 13.36 31.15
C GLY A 12 -16.32 14.13 31.49
N ILE A 13 -16.32 15.44 31.24
CA ILE A 13 -15.15 16.32 31.35
C ILE A 13 -14.81 16.55 32.83
N THR A 14 -13.61 16.15 33.25
CA THR A 14 -12.98 16.63 34.49
C THR A 14 -11.51 16.92 34.22
N THR A 15 -11.15 18.20 34.26
CA THR A 15 -9.78 18.71 34.19
C THR A 15 -9.01 18.44 35.49
N PRO A 16 -7.70 18.13 35.43
CA PRO A 16 -6.79 18.54 36.48
C PRO A 16 -5.60 19.36 35.95
N THR A 17 -5.55 20.59 36.45
CA THR A 17 -4.41 21.25 37.11
C THR A 17 -2.99 20.97 36.60
N THR A 18 -2.42 22.01 35.99
CA THR A 18 -1.00 22.22 35.68
C THR A 18 -0.08 22.11 36.89
N ALA A 19 1.04 21.38 36.75
CA ALA A 19 2.20 21.47 37.63
C ALA A 19 3.48 21.64 36.78
N PRO A 20 4.48 22.42 37.25
CA PRO A 20 5.57 22.91 36.42
C PRO A 20 6.72 21.89 36.31
N CYS A 21 7.37 21.86 35.13
CA CYS A 21 8.54 21.03 34.88
C CYS A 21 9.81 21.76 35.37
N LEU A 22 10.51 21.16 36.35
CA LEU A 22 11.82 21.61 36.81
C LEU A 22 12.89 21.30 35.76
N ALA A 23 13.73 22.29 35.49
CA ALA A 23 14.98 22.15 34.75
C ALA A 23 16.12 21.72 35.69
N THR A 24 16.93 20.75 35.26
CA THR A 24 18.28 20.58 35.81
C THR A 24 19.25 20.17 34.70
N LEU A 25 20.36 20.92 34.66
CA LEU A 25 21.53 20.77 33.82
C LEU A 25 22.36 19.54 34.21
N GLY A 26 23.02 18.91 33.22
CA GLY A 26 24.03 17.89 33.45
C GLY A 26 24.72 17.45 32.16
N ILE A 27 26.00 17.78 32.05
CA ILE A 27 26.86 17.80 30.86
C ILE A 27 27.49 16.43 30.55
N ASN A 28 27.90 16.25 29.28
CA ASN A 28 29.03 15.46 28.76
C ASN A 28 28.81 13.98 28.36
N GLN A 29 28.86 13.64 27.05
CA GLN A 29 30.09 13.48 26.25
C GLN A 29 29.73 13.11 24.80
N ARG A 30 30.28 13.86 23.84
CA ARG A 30 30.25 13.58 22.40
C ARG A 30 31.16 12.41 22.06
N THR A 31 30.64 11.37 21.41
CA THR A 31 31.44 10.42 20.62
C THR A 31 30.98 10.45 19.16
N LYS A 32 31.93 10.70 18.25
CA LYS A 32 31.72 10.83 16.80
C LYS A 32 31.38 9.48 16.17
N PRO A 33 30.41 9.37 15.24
CA PRO A 33 30.30 8.16 14.43
C PRO A 33 31.37 8.16 13.31
N LYS A 34 32.04 7.02 13.17
CA LYS A 34 33.03 6.71 12.13
C LYS A 34 32.37 6.66 10.75
N ALA A 35 33.03 7.26 9.77
CA ALA A 35 32.63 7.26 8.36
C ALA A 35 32.54 5.84 7.79
N LEU A 36 31.39 5.50 7.21
CA LEU A 36 31.18 4.27 6.43
C LEU A 36 31.56 4.52 4.96
N LYS A 37 32.38 3.62 4.43
CA LYS A 37 32.94 3.65 3.07
C LYS A 37 31.84 3.51 2.02
N LEU A 38 31.70 4.53 1.18
CA LEU A 38 30.95 4.50 -0.08
C LEU A 38 31.63 3.56 -1.08
N TRP A 39 30.90 2.56 -1.56
CA TRP A 39 31.28 1.74 -2.69
C TRP A 39 30.99 2.53 -3.98
N LYS A 40 32.04 2.93 -4.69
CA LYS A 40 31.97 3.61 -5.98
C LYS A 40 31.55 2.63 -7.07
N LEU A 41 30.36 2.79 -7.63
CA LEU A 41 30.02 2.25 -8.95
C LEU A 41 30.49 3.24 -10.01
N ARG A 42 31.51 2.83 -10.80
CA ARG A 42 31.94 3.50 -12.02
C ARG A 42 30.93 3.19 -13.13
N ALA A 43 30.38 4.21 -13.77
CA ALA A 43 29.83 4.13 -15.12
C ALA A 43 30.89 4.63 -16.11
N PRO A 44 31.10 4.00 -17.27
CA PRO A 44 32.03 4.49 -18.28
C PRO A 44 31.46 5.71 -19.00
N ALA A 45 32.27 6.76 -19.11
CA ALA A 45 32.05 7.89 -19.99
C ALA A 45 32.31 7.45 -21.44
N ALA A 46 31.38 7.75 -22.33
CA ALA A 46 31.56 7.60 -23.77
C ALA A 46 32.24 8.86 -24.32
N ASP A 47 33.47 8.69 -24.80
CA ASP A 47 34.13 9.64 -25.69
C ASP A 47 33.47 9.54 -27.08
N LEU A 48 32.96 10.67 -27.56
CA LEU A 48 32.69 10.87 -28.99
C LEU A 48 33.35 12.19 -29.40
N SER A 49 34.60 12.08 -29.84
CA SER A 49 35.24 13.04 -30.72
C SER A 49 34.92 12.67 -32.17
N GLY A 50 34.49 13.64 -32.96
CA GLY A 50 34.13 13.43 -34.36
C GLY A 50 33.59 14.70 -34.98
N ALA A 51 34.50 15.63 -35.26
CA ALA A 51 34.25 16.80 -36.08
C ALA A 51 33.98 16.39 -37.53
N LEU A 52 33.02 17.04 -38.19
CA LEU A 52 33.05 17.28 -39.63
C LEU A 52 32.18 18.50 -39.95
N THR A 53 32.87 19.49 -40.50
CA THR A 53 32.43 20.79 -41.00
C THR A 53 31.63 20.67 -42.29
N GLN A 54 30.56 21.45 -42.41
CA GLN A 54 30.18 22.05 -43.69
C GLN A 54 29.72 23.49 -43.48
N THR A 55 30.42 24.39 -44.16
CA THR A 55 30.21 25.83 -44.20
C THR A 55 29.64 26.20 -45.56
N VAL A 56 28.49 26.85 -45.59
CA VAL A 56 28.02 27.79 -46.63
C VAL A 56 26.94 28.61 -45.90
N GLY A 57 26.89 29.93 -45.79
CA GLY A 57 27.53 31.07 -46.41
C GLY A 57 26.50 32.20 -46.32
N GLY A 58 26.88 33.42 -45.90
CA GLY A 58 26.05 34.62 -46.13
C GLY A 58 25.70 35.51 -44.93
N GLN A 59 26.45 36.62 -44.85
CA GLN A 59 26.06 37.99 -44.50
C GLN A 59 25.68 38.43 -43.07
N LEU A 60 26.47 39.41 -42.62
CA LEU A 60 26.24 40.39 -41.56
C LEU A 60 24.88 41.10 -41.66
N MET A 61 24.26 41.36 -40.51
CA MET A 61 23.85 42.72 -40.11
C MET A 61 23.90 42.84 -38.57
N GLN A 62 24.46 43.95 -38.09
CA GLN A 62 24.46 44.36 -36.69
C GLN A 62 23.18 45.16 -36.35
N GLN A 63 22.91 45.23 -35.03
CA GLN A 63 21.98 46.12 -34.30
C GLN A 63 20.52 45.66 -34.31
N ASN A 64 19.74 45.68 -33.22
CA ASN A 64 19.75 46.56 -32.06
C ASN A 64 19.19 45.82 -30.82
N ASN A 65 19.69 46.21 -29.63
CA ASN A 65 18.98 46.00 -28.37
C ASN A 65 17.63 46.73 -28.42
N ASN A 66 16.55 46.04 -28.06
CA ASN A 66 15.45 46.64 -27.30
C ASN A 66 14.59 45.54 -26.65
N ASN A 67 14.46 45.68 -25.34
CA ASN A 67 13.56 45.02 -24.40
C ASN A 67 12.37 44.24 -25.01
N PHE A 68 12.34 42.94 -24.74
CA PHE A 68 11.09 42.18 -24.69
C PHE A 68 11.12 41.34 -23.42
N GLU A 69 10.20 41.63 -22.51
CA GLU A 69 10.01 40.96 -21.23
C GLU A 69 9.86 39.45 -21.43
N SER A 70 10.83 38.66 -20.99
CA SER A 70 10.66 37.22 -20.92
C SER A 70 9.85 36.88 -19.67
N TYR A 71 8.54 36.73 -19.83
CA TYR A 71 7.74 35.96 -18.88
C TYR A 71 8.35 34.55 -18.81
N SER A 72 8.99 34.25 -17.69
CA SER A 72 9.53 32.92 -17.41
C SER A 72 8.39 31.91 -17.46
N GLU A 73 8.42 31.00 -18.43
CA GLU A 73 7.63 29.76 -18.41
C GLU A 73 7.99 29.01 -17.13
N VAL A 74 7.20 29.21 -16.08
CA VAL A 74 7.29 28.41 -14.88
C VAL A 74 6.90 27.00 -15.29
N ASN A 75 7.85 26.08 -15.28
CA ASN A 75 7.67 24.69 -15.72
C ASN A 75 6.46 24.08 -14.99
N GLU A 76 5.34 23.98 -15.70
CA GLU A 76 4.02 23.70 -15.15
C GLU A 76 4.01 22.36 -14.39
N SER A 77 4.83 21.42 -14.86
CA SER A 77 5.10 20.12 -14.23
C SER A 77 5.70 20.24 -12.83
N GLU A 78 6.67 21.14 -12.62
CA GLU A 78 7.27 21.36 -11.29
C GLU A 78 6.31 22.07 -10.33
N VAL A 79 5.47 22.97 -10.85
CA VAL A 79 4.45 23.66 -10.05
C VAL A 79 3.37 22.68 -9.60
N ILE A 80 2.93 21.79 -10.50
CA ILE A 80 2.01 20.70 -10.19
C ILE A 80 2.64 19.75 -9.17
N GLU A 81 3.90 19.34 -9.35
CA GLU A 81 4.58 18.44 -8.40
C GLU A 81 4.80 19.10 -7.02
N LYS A 82 5.10 20.40 -6.96
CA LYS A 82 5.16 21.18 -5.71
C LYS A 82 3.79 21.32 -5.04
N LYS A 83 2.72 21.62 -5.79
CA LYS A 83 1.34 21.64 -5.27
C LYS A 83 0.92 20.26 -4.76
N ARG A 84 1.32 19.18 -5.44
CA ARG A 84 1.07 17.80 -5.01
C ARG A 84 1.82 17.43 -3.73
N ARG A 85 3.09 17.85 -3.60
CA ARG A 85 3.85 17.70 -2.35
C ARG A 85 3.23 18.44 -1.16
N ARG A 86 2.44 19.49 -1.43
CA ARG A 86 1.69 20.23 -0.40
C ARG A 86 0.36 19.57 0.00
N ARG A 87 -0.14 18.58 -0.75
CA ARG A 87 -1.37 17.85 -0.38
C ARG A 87 -1.07 16.99 0.84
N ARG A 88 -1.92 17.11 1.88
CA ARG A 88 -1.85 16.31 3.10
C ARG A 88 -2.02 14.82 2.77
N ARG A 89 -1.40 13.97 3.58
CA ARG A 89 -1.47 12.52 3.44
C ARG A 89 -2.45 11.96 4.46
N VAL A 90 -3.14 10.90 4.08
CA VAL A 90 -3.93 10.06 4.99
C VAL A 90 -3.37 8.66 4.90
N PHE A 91 -3.16 8.04 6.05
CA PHE A 91 -2.63 6.70 6.15
C PHE A 91 -3.75 5.70 6.41
N PHE A 92 -3.75 4.59 5.67
CA PHE A 92 -4.52 3.40 6.03
C PHE A 92 -3.58 2.37 6.62
N LEU A 93 -3.84 1.91 7.83
CA LEU A 93 -3.06 0.90 8.52
C LEU A 93 -3.80 -0.44 8.45
N ASP A 94 -3.29 -1.36 7.65
CA ASP A 94 -3.79 -2.74 7.59
C ASP A 94 -3.22 -3.52 8.78
N VAL A 95 -4.08 -3.76 9.77
CA VAL A 95 -3.67 -4.23 11.09
C VAL A 95 -3.28 -5.71 11.09
N ASN A 96 -4.03 -6.53 10.34
CA ASN A 96 -3.95 -7.98 10.43
C ASN A 96 -2.54 -8.53 10.16
N PRO A 97 -1.82 -8.11 9.09
CA PRO A 97 -0.47 -8.60 8.83
C PRO A 97 0.57 -8.20 9.88
N LEU A 98 0.36 -7.08 10.60
CA LEU A 98 1.29 -6.60 11.61
C LEU A 98 1.25 -7.42 12.91
N CYS A 99 0.16 -8.17 13.13
CA CYS A 99 0.01 -9.09 14.26
C CYS A 99 0.77 -10.42 14.08
N TYR A 100 1.68 -10.51 13.11
CA TYR A 100 2.44 -11.73 12.80
C TYR A 100 3.95 -11.49 12.79
N LYS A 101 4.69 -12.54 13.17
CA LYS A 101 6.13 -12.70 12.93
C LYS A 101 6.32 -13.94 12.07
N GLY A 102 6.51 -13.73 10.77
CA GLY A 102 6.42 -14.81 9.79
C GLY A 102 4.99 -15.37 9.75
N SER A 103 4.83 -16.68 9.95
CA SER A 103 3.51 -17.34 10.02
C SER A 103 2.94 -17.43 11.44
N THR A 104 3.69 -16.96 12.45
CA THR A 104 3.31 -17.09 13.86
C THR A 104 2.69 -15.79 14.36
N PRO A 105 1.49 -15.83 14.96
CA PRO A 105 0.90 -14.65 15.58
C PRO A 105 1.76 -14.09 16.72
N SER A 106 1.90 -12.77 16.79
CA SER A 106 2.72 -12.09 17.78
C SER A 106 2.27 -10.65 18.00
N LEU A 107 1.73 -10.37 19.20
CA LEU A 107 1.41 -9.01 19.63
C LEU A 107 2.65 -8.14 19.83
N LEU A 108 3.80 -8.74 20.17
CA LEU A 108 5.07 -8.03 20.23
C LEU A 108 5.49 -7.52 18.85
N SER A 109 5.25 -8.30 17.79
CA SER A 109 5.46 -7.86 16.41
C SER A 109 4.62 -6.62 16.11
N PHE A 110 3.34 -6.66 16.48
CA PHE A 110 2.44 -5.52 16.32
C PHE A 110 2.93 -4.28 17.09
N ALA A 111 3.23 -4.43 18.39
CA ALA A 111 3.73 -3.33 19.24
C ALA A 111 4.98 -2.68 18.62
N HIS A 112 5.92 -3.50 18.17
CA HIS A 112 7.16 -3.06 17.52
C HIS A 112 6.88 -2.27 16.24
N TRP A 113 6.11 -2.83 15.29
CA TRP A 113 5.86 -2.19 14.01
C TRP A 113 5.04 -0.90 14.14
N ILE A 114 4.09 -0.85 15.06
CA ILE A 114 3.32 0.37 15.35
C ILE A 114 4.21 1.45 15.96
N SER A 115 5.10 1.09 16.88
CA SER A 115 6.06 2.05 17.45
C SER A 115 6.97 2.64 16.37
N LEU A 116 7.49 1.80 15.46
CA LEU A 116 8.28 2.29 14.32
C LEU A 116 7.44 3.11 13.35
N PHE A 117 6.19 2.73 13.10
CA PHE A 117 5.29 3.45 12.20
C PHE A 117 5.03 4.88 12.68
N PHE A 118 4.66 5.06 13.95
CA PHE A 118 4.38 6.38 14.50
C PHE A 118 5.63 7.24 14.77
N SER A 119 6.81 6.63 14.90
CA SER A 119 8.07 7.36 15.07
C SER A 119 8.79 7.71 13.76
N GLN A 120 8.59 6.93 12.69
CA GLN A 120 9.36 7.07 11.44
C GLN A 120 8.51 7.44 10.23
N VAL A 121 7.21 7.13 10.22
CA VAL A 121 6.39 7.15 9.00
C VAL A 121 5.29 8.20 9.11
N SER A 122 4.38 8.02 10.07
CA SER A 122 3.26 8.93 10.32
C SER A 122 3.45 9.57 11.68
N LEU A 123 3.99 10.78 11.70
CA LEU A 123 4.18 11.55 12.94
C LEU A 123 2.81 11.98 13.46
N ALA A 124 2.24 13.05 12.89
CA ALA A 124 0.91 13.57 13.24
C ALA A 124 -0.13 13.43 12.10
N ASP A 125 0.26 12.86 10.95
CA ASP A 125 -0.66 12.68 9.82
C ASP A 125 -1.89 11.82 10.25
N PRO A 126 -3.08 12.05 9.67
CA PRO A 126 -4.26 11.23 9.89
C PRO A 126 -4.00 9.76 9.56
N VAL A 127 -4.42 8.85 10.46
CA VAL A 127 -4.22 7.40 10.33
C VAL A 127 -5.54 6.70 10.62
N ILE A 128 -5.97 5.82 9.72
CA ILE A 128 -7.19 5.01 9.87
C ILE A 128 -6.75 3.55 9.90
N ALA A 129 -6.99 2.87 11.03
CA ALA A 129 -6.74 1.44 11.15
C ALA A 129 -7.91 0.66 10.56
N VAL A 130 -7.60 -0.34 9.74
CA VAL A 130 -8.61 -1.23 9.14
C VAL A 130 -8.29 -2.67 9.50
N ILE A 131 -9.33 -3.41 9.87
CA ILE A 131 -9.25 -4.75 10.42
C ILE A 131 -10.23 -5.65 9.67
N ASP A 132 -9.85 -6.91 9.45
CA ASP A 132 -10.75 -7.88 8.79
C ASP A 132 -12.06 -8.05 9.56
N GLY A 133 -13.17 -7.99 8.83
CA GLY A 133 -14.47 -8.42 9.32
C GLY A 133 -14.53 -9.92 9.60
N GLU A 134 -15.41 -10.34 10.49
CA GLU A 134 -15.74 -11.76 10.58
C GLU A 134 -16.33 -12.20 9.24
N ARG A 135 -15.98 -13.43 8.85
CA ARG A 135 -16.39 -14.02 7.56
C ARG A 135 -15.97 -13.18 6.33
N GLY A 136 -14.98 -12.29 6.45
CA GLY A 136 -14.58 -11.37 5.37
C GLY A 136 -14.31 -12.01 4.01
N ASN A 137 -13.70 -13.20 4.00
CA ASN A 137 -13.37 -13.95 2.79
C ASN A 137 -14.49 -14.85 2.25
N GLU A 138 -15.71 -14.78 2.82
CA GLU A 138 -16.80 -15.67 2.41
C GLU A 138 -17.28 -15.42 1.00
N TYR A 139 -17.38 -14.16 0.57
CA TYR A 139 -17.71 -13.81 -0.82
C TYR A 139 -16.78 -14.52 -1.81
N ARG A 140 -15.46 -14.36 -1.60
CA ARG A 140 -14.44 -15.00 -2.46
C ARG A 140 -14.47 -16.53 -2.36
N ARG A 141 -14.81 -17.10 -1.20
CA ARG A 141 -14.99 -18.57 -1.06
C ARG A 141 -16.24 -19.10 -1.75
N GLN A 142 -17.31 -18.32 -1.85
CA GLN A 142 -18.49 -18.71 -2.62
C GLN A 142 -18.17 -18.78 -4.11
N LEU A 143 -17.36 -17.83 -4.62
CA LEU A 143 -16.85 -17.86 -6.00
C LEU A 143 -15.81 -18.98 -6.21
N LEU A 144 -14.90 -19.15 -5.25
CA LEU A 144 -13.81 -20.10 -5.32
C LEU A 144 -13.54 -20.74 -3.93
N PRO A 145 -14.04 -21.95 -3.66
CA PRO A 145 -13.90 -22.60 -2.36
C PRO A 145 -12.45 -22.81 -1.88
N SER A 146 -11.48 -22.86 -2.80
CA SER A 146 -10.05 -23.00 -2.45
C SER A 146 -9.42 -21.71 -1.90
N TYR A 147 -10.09 -20.55 -2.05
CA TYR A 147 -9.56 -19.24 -1.67
C TYR A 147 -9.21 -19.18 -0.17
N LYS A 148 -7.94 -18.87 0.11
CA LYS A 148 -7.32 -18.80 1.46
C LYS A 148 -7.60 -20.04 2.34
N SER A 149 -7.99 -21.17 1.76
CA SER A 149 -8.40 -22.40 2.49
C SER A 149 -7.27 -23.02 3.32
N LYS A 150 -6.02 -22.85 2.89
CA LYS A 150 -4.83 -23.33 3.61
C LYS A 150 -4.35 -22.38 4.71
N ARG A 151 -4.88 -21.14 4.79
CA ARG A 151 -4.50 -20.20 5.86
C ARG A 151 -5.14 -20.67 7.16
N ARG A 152 -4.35 -20.77 8.23
CA ARG A 152 -4.86 -21.18 9.55
C ARG A 152 -5.93 -20.19 10.00
N ASN A 153 -7.14 -20.66 10.31
CA ASN A 153 -8.27 -19.79 10.67
C ASN A 153 -7.90 -18.84 11.82
N PHE A 154 -7.87 -17.53 11.52
CA PHE A 154 -7.59 -16.46 12.47
C PHE A 154 -8.63 -16.44 13.62
N SER A 155 -9.89 -16.72 13.29
CA SER A 155 -11.07 -16.61 14.17
C SER A 155 -11.14 -17.62 15.32
N LYS A 156 -10.22 -18.59 15.44
CA LYS A 156 -10.24 -19.61 16.50
C LYS A 156 -8.91 -19.74 17.27
N GLY A 157 -7.96 -18.84 17.06
CA GLY A 157 -6.64 -18.87 17.71
C GLY A 157 -6.48 -17.89 18.89
N PRO A 158 -5.39 -17.98 19.66
CA PRO A 158 -5.02 -17.00 20.70
C PRO A 158 -5.03 -15.55 20.20
N VAL A 159 -4.79 -15.35 18.89
CA VAL A 159 -4.83 -14.06 18.16
C VAL A 159 -6.19 -13.38 18.19
N TRP A 160 -7.27 -14.15 18.26
CA TRP A 160 -8.62 -13.58 18.40
C TRP A 160 -8.79 -12.88 19.76
N ARG A 161 -8.25 -13.47 20.83
CA ARG A 161 -8.20 -12.80 22.15
C ARG A 161 -7.29 -11.57 22.13
N SER A 162 -6.28 -11.57 21.26
CA SER A 162 -5.37 -10.45 21.04
C SER A 162 -6.01 -9.26 20.32
N HIS A 163 -7.15 -9.46 19.65
CA HIS A 163 -7.83 -8.43 18.88
C HIS A 163 -8.32 -7.27 19.76
N ARG A 164 -8.83 -7.59 20.96
CA ARG A 164 -9.25 -6.58 21.93
C ARG A 164 -8.07 -5.71 22.37
N ALA A 165 -6.93 -6.31 22.69
CA ALA A 165 -5.74 -5.56 23.10
C ALA A 165 -5.22 -4.64 21.99
N VAL A 166 -5.29 -5.09 20.73
CA VAL A 166 -4.95 -4.29 19.54
C VAL A 166 -5.90 -3.11 19.35
N ILE A 167 -7.21 -3.35 19.47
CA ILE A 167 -8.23 -2.30 19.38
C ILE A 167 -8.05 -1.28 20.51
N ASP A 168 -7.91 -1.76 21.75
CA ASP A 168 -7.77 -0.92 22.94
C ASP A 168 -6.53 0.00 22.83
N VAL A 169 -5.39 -0.51 22.34
CA VAL A 169 -4.18 0.30 22.19
C VAL A 169 -4.29 1.29 21.03
N LEU A 170 -4.89 0.91 19.90
CA LEU A 170 -5.11 1.82 18.77
C LEU A 170 -6.07 2.96 19.14
N GLN A 171 -7.12 2.67 19.90
CA GLN A 171 -8.04 3.70 20.43
C GLN A 171 -7.31 4.68 21.35
N LYS A 172 -6.47 4.18 22.27
CA LYS A 172 -5.65 5.04 23.14
C LYS A 172 -4.68 5.92 22.34
N LEU A 173 -4.20 5.43 21.20
CA LEU A 173 -3.35 6.17 20.27
C LEU A 173 -4.12 7.14 19.37
N ASN A 174 -5.42 7.37 19.65
CA ASN A 174 -6.29 8.25 18.86
C ASN A 174 -6.40 7.84 17.38
N VAL A 175 -6.37 6.54 17.10
CA VAL A 175 -6.52 6.00 15.74
C VAL A 175 -7.96 5.51 15.54
N PRO A 176 -8.75 6.07 14.60
CA PRO A 176 -10.04 5.50 14.22
C PRO A 176 -9.86 4.10 13.66
N ILE A 177 -10.75 3.19 14.04
CA ILE A 177 -10.71 1.78 13.67
C ILE A 177 -11.97 1.44 12.87
N VAL A 178 -11.78 0.86 11.69
CA VAL A 178 -12.84 0.41 10.81
C VAL A 178 -12.80 -1.10 10.70
N LYS A 179 -13.94 -1.74 11.00
CA LYS A 179 -14.16 -3.18 10.83
C LYS A 179 -15.57 -3.36 10.27
N ILE A 180 -15.68 -3.97 9.09
CA ILE A 180 -16.95 -4.19 8.42
C ILE A 180 -17.17 -5.70 8.29
N GLU A 181 -18.21 -6.22 8.94
CA GLU A 181 -18.53 -7.65 8.91
C GLU A 181 -18.82 -8.14 7.49
N GLY A 182 -18.33 -9.33 7.15
CA GLY A 182 -18.47 -9.91 5.82
C GLY A 182 -17.51 -9.35 4.76
N HIS A 183 -16.62 -8.41 5.13
CA HIS A 183 -15.61 -7.84 4.24
C HIS A 183 -14.18 -8.02 4.76
N GLU A 184 -13.23 -8.22 3.85
CA GLU A 184 -11.79 -8.19 4.16
C GLU A 184 -11.32 -6.73 4.28
N ALA A 185 -10.25 -6.51 5.06
CA ALA A 185 -9.72 -5.17 5.31
C ALA A 185 -9.25 -4.46 4.03
N ASP A 186 -8.75 -5.23 3.06
CA ASP A 186 -8.26 -4.74 1.78
C ASP A 186 -9.37 -4.11 0.92
N ASP A 187 -10.57 -4.69 0.90
CA ASP A 187 -11.76 -4.17 0.23
C ASP A 187 -12.29 -2.88 0.89
N VAL A 188 -12.26 -2.84 2.23
CA VAL A 188 -12.65 -1.65 3.01
C VAL A 188 -11.68 -0.50 2.71
N VAL A 189 -10.37 -0.77 2.74
CA VAL A 189 -9.34 0.21 2.37
C VAL A 189 -9.53 0.65 0.92
N ALA A 190 -9.70 -0.26 -0.04
CA ALA A 190 -9.88 0.09 -1.45
C ALA A 190 -11.07 1.02 -1.68
N THR A 191 -12.18 0.80 -0.96
CA THR A 191 -13.36 1.68 -0.98
C THR A 191 -13.04 3.07 -0.39
N LEU A 192 -12.40 3.12 0.78
CA LEU A 192 -12.09 4.38 1.47
C LEU A 192 -11.01 5.21 0.76
N VAL A 193 -10.07 4.57 0.06
CA VAL A 193 -9.03 5.26 -0.74
C VAL A 193 -9.67 6.17 -1.78
N ASP A 194 -10.70 5.70 -2.49
CA ASP A 194 -11.38 6.51 -3.50
C ASP A 194 -12.13 7.70 -2.87
N GLU A 195 -12.63 7.58 -1.64
CA GLU A 195 -13.21 8.70 -0.88
C GLU A 195 -12.18 9.75 -0.51
N VAL A 196 -11.03 9.31 0.01
CA VAL A 196 -9.92 10.18 0.45
C VAL A 196 -9.34 10.96 -0.73
N LEU A 197 -9.13 10.28 -1.87
CA LEU A 197 -8.62 10.92 -3.09
C LEU A 197 -9.60 11.98 -3.62
N ARG A 198 -10.91 11.73 -3.58
CA ARG A 198 -11.95 12.70 -3.97
C ARG A 198 -11.94 13.96 -3.09
N ARG A 199 -11.60 13.84 -1.80
CA ARG A 199 -11.41 14.98 -0.89
C ARG A 199 -10.07 15.71 -1.08
N GLY A 200 -9.25 15.24 -2.01
CA GLY A 200 -8.04 15.92 -2.44
C GLY A 200 -6.80 15.63 -1.60
N TYR A 201 -6.82 14.57 -0.81
CA TYR A 201 -5.67 14.07 -0.06
C TYR A 201 -4.84 13.10 -0.91
N ARG A 202 -3.64 12.81 -0.45
CA ARG A 202 -2.83 11.68 -0.92
C ARG A 202 -2.96 10.52 0.07
N VAL A 203 -2.80 9.30 -0.42
CA VAL A 203 -2.98 8.09 0.38
C VAL A 203 -1.65 7.37 0.56
N VAL A 204 -1.42 6.88 1.77
CA VAL A 204 -0.35 5.90 2.05
C VAL A 204 -0.96 4.69 2.74
N ILE A 205 -0.79 3.51 2.16
CA ILE A 205 -1.29 2.25 2.74
C ILE A 205 -0.14 1.55 3.44
N ALA A 206 -0.21 1.41 4.76
CA ALA A 206 0.74 0.68 5.58
C ALA A 206 0.36 -0.80 5.65
N SER A 207 0.92 -1.58 4.71
CA SER A 207 0.67 -3.02 4.62
C SER A 207 1.80 -3.74 3.86
N PRO A 208 2.17 -4.98 4.23
CA PRO A 208 2.98 -5.86 3.40
C PRO A 208 2.17 -6.58 2.31
N ASP A 209 0.83 -6.45 2.30
CA ASP A 209 -0.01 -7.17 1.35
C ASP A 209 0.23 -6.66 -0.09
N LYS A 210 0.47 -7.63 -0.99
CA LYS A 210 0.71 -7.35 -2.40
C LYS A 210 -0.55 -6.90 -3.11
N ASP A 211 -1.74 -7.20 -2.60
CA ASP A 211 -3.00 -6.88 -3.29
C ASP A 211 -3.26 -5.38 -3.37
N PHE A 212 -2.76 -4.60 -2.40
CA PHE A 212 -2.79 -3.14 -2.45
C PHE A 212 -2.01 -2.54 -3.63
N LYS A 213 -1.14 -3.32 -4.31
CA LYS A 213 -0.50 -2.86 -5.55
C LYS A 213 -1.51 -2.48 -6.62
N GLN A 214 -2.71 -3.05 -6.59
CA GLN A 214 -3.83 -2.69 -7.47
C GLN A 214 -4.26 -1.22 -7.31
N LEU A 215 -3.99 -0.60 -6.16
CA LEU A 215 -4.37 0.78 -5.86
C LEU A 215 -3.25 1.79 -6.15
N ILE A 216 -2.02 1.33 -6.42
CA ILE A 216 -0.87 2.23 -6.61
C ILE A 216 -1.12 3.17 -7.79
N SER A 217 -0.91 4.45 -7.51
CA SER A 217 -0.96 5.52 -8.50
C SER A 217 0.06 6.58 -8.12
N GLU A 218 -0.03 7.76 -8.72
CA GLU A 218 0.81 8.89 -8.34
C GLU A 218 0.41 9.48 -6.96
N ASP A 219 -0.88 9.34 -6.59
CA ASP A 219 -1.44 9.85 -5.33
C ASP A 219 -1.63 8.76 -4.27
N VAL A 220 -1.37 7.49 -4.61
CA VAL A 220 -1.43 6.34 -3.68
C VAL A 220 -0.08 5.65 -3.61
N GLN A 221 0.47 5.53 -2.40
CA GLN A 221 1.71 4.81 -2.12
C GLN A 221 1.46 3.69 -1.12
N ILE A 222 2.32 2.69 -1.11
CA ILE A 222 2.33 1.65 -0.07
C ILE A 222 3.57 1.87 0.79
N VAL A 223 3.47 1.63 2.08
CA VAL A 223 4.62 1.54 2.97
C VAL A 223 4.59 0.18 3.65
N MET A 224 5.71 -0.54 3.63
CA MET A 224 5.78 -1.92 4.10
C MET A 224 6.92 -2.13 5.11
N PRO A 225 6.73 -2.98 6.13
CA PRO A 225 7.76 -3.27 7.11
C PRO A 225 8.93 -4.03 6.49
N MET A 226 10.16 -3.62 6.81
CA MET A 226 11.39 -4.27 6.38
C MET A 226 12.06 -4.96 7.56
N HIS A 227 11.73 -6.23 7.77
CA HIS A 227 12.20 -7.03 8.91
C HIS A 227 13.72 -7.12 9.09
N LYS A 228 14.53 -6.82 8.06
CA LYS A 228 16.00 -6.88 8.14
C LYS A 228 16.63 -5.58 8.65
N SER A 229 15.92 -4.47 8.54
CA SER A 229 16.46 -3.12 8.78
C SER A 229 15.64 -2.34 9.80
N ASP A 230 14.69 -2.98 10.47
CA ASP A 230 13.79 -2.39 11.48
C ASP A 230 13.29 -1.00 11.09
N ASN A 231 12.81 -0.92 9.85
CA ASN A 231 12.28 0.30 9.26
C ASN A 231 11.14 0.00 8.30
N TRP A 232 10.52 1.07 7.82
CA TRP A 232 9.46 1.03 6.82
C TRP A 232 10.00 1.51 5.48
N SER A 233 9.58 0.86 4.38
CA SER A 233 10.00 1.22 3.03
C SER A 233 8.81 1.64 2.18
N PHE A 234 8.94 2.79 1.52
CA PHE A 234 7.92 3.31 0.61
C PHE A 234 8.01 2.67 -0.77
N TYR A 235 6.88 2.18 -1.24
CA TYR A 235 6.68 1.59 -2.54
C TYR A 235 5.71 2.46 -3.36
N THR A 236 6.15 2.87 -4.55
CA THR A 236 5.47 3.88 -5.37
C THR A 236 5.24 3.33 -6.77
N ILE A 237 4.45 4.04 -7.58
CA ILE A 237 4.28 3.67 -9.00
C ILE A 237 5.62 3.60 -9.76
N LYS A 238 6.61 4.44 -9.40
CA LYS A 238 7.95 4.38 -10.00
C LYS A 238 8.67 3.07 -9.66
N HIS A 239 8.60 2.65 -8.39
CA HIS A 239 9.15 1.36 -7.96
C HIS A 239 8.44 0.19 -8.66
N TYR A 240 7.11 0.26 -8.79
CA TYR A 240 6.32 -0.73 -9.51
C TYR A 240 6.73 -0.88 -10.97
N LYS A 241 6.78 0.24 -11.72
CA LYS A 241 7.17 0.24 -13.13
C LYS A 241 8.61 -0.23 -13.35
N ALA A 242 9.54 0.12 -12.45
CA ALA A 242 10.93 -0.32 -12.51
C ALA A 242 11.05 -1.85 -12.30
N GLN A 243 10.22 -2.43 -11.42
CA GLN A 243 10.27 -3.85 -11.09
C GLN A 243 9.52 -4.74 -12.11
N TYR A 244 8.34 -4.31 -12.56
CA TYR A 244 7.44 -5.15 -13.35
C TYR A 244 7.38 -4.77 -14.83
N HIS A 245 7.86 -3.58 -15.21
CA HIS A 245 7.80 -3.05 -16.58
C HIS A 245 6.39 -3.07 -17.21
N CYS A 246 5.35 -2.96 -16.38
CA CYS A 246 3.95 -2.82 -16.78
C CYS A 246 3.19 -1.93 -15.80
N ASP A 247 1.93 -1.61 -16.12
CA ASP A 247 1.05 -0.91 -15.20
C ASP A 247 0.42 -1.89 -14.18
N PRO A 248 0.04 -1.42 -12.97
CA PRO A 248 -0.56 -2.29 -11.95
C PRO A 248 -1.82 -3.05 -12.40
N SER A 249 -2.63 -2.46 -13.29
CA SER A 249 -3.83 -3.11 -13.86
C SER A 249 -3.48 -4.36 -14.69
N SER A 250 -2.29 -4.40 -15.30
CA SER A 250 -1.78 -5.57 -16.00
C SER A 250 -1.37 -6.70 -15.06
N ASP A 251 -1.00 -6.41 -13.81
CA ASP A 251 -0.63 -7.43 -12.81
C ASP A 251 -1.81 -8.28 -12.41
N LEU A 252 -2.93 -7.64 -12.09
CA LEU A 252 -4.17 -8.34 -11.76
C LEU A 252 -4.61 -9.24 -12.91
N SER A 253 -4.57 -8.70 -14.13
CA SER A 253 -4.83 -9.46 -15.35
C SER A 253 -3.87 -10.65 -15.51
N LEU A 254 -2.62 -10.52 -15.07
CA LEU A 254 -1.63 -11.59 -15.17
C LEU A 254 -1.92 -12.67 -14.14
N ARG A 255 -2.15 -12.27 -12.88
CA ARG A 255 -2.46 -13.18 -11.78
C ARG A 255 -3.75 -13.95 -12.01
N SER A 256 -4.78 -13.37 -12.63
CA SER A 256 -6.01 -14.11 -12.96
C SER A 256 -5.78 -15.26 -13.93
N ILE A 257 -4.80 -15.13 -14.84
CA ILE A 257 -4.41 -16.19 -15.77
C ILE A 257 -3.44 -17.18 -15.12
N VAL A 258 -2.38 -16.68 -14.47
CA VAL A 258 -1.30 -17.56 -13.98
C VAL A 258 -1.58 -18.18 -12.62
N GLY A 259 -2.58 -17.68 -11.89
CA GLY A 259 -2.93 -18.07 -10.54
C GLY A 259 -2.20 -17.28 -9.46
N ASP A 260 -2.63 -17.50 -8.22
CA ASP A 260 -2.04 -16.99 -7.00
C ASP A 260 -2.00 -18.12 -5.94
N GLU A 261 -0.84 -18.76 -5.81
CA GLU A 261 -0.68 -19.92 -4.92
C GLU A 261 -0.88 -19.56 -3.45
N VAL A 262 -0.46 -18.36 -3.04
CA VAL A 262 -0.56 -17.88 -1.65
C VAL A 262 -2.03 -17.76 -1.22
N ASP A 263 -2.90 -17.37 -2.16
CA ASP A 263 -4.34 -17.26 -1.95
C ASP A 263 -5.11 -18.51 -2.37
N GLY A 264 -4.44 -19.54 -2.88
CA GLY A 264 -5.10 -20.75 -3.35
C GLY A 264 -5.95 -20.55 -4.61
N VAL A 265 -5.61 -19.55 -5.43
CA VAL A 265 -6.25 -19.28 -6.73
C VAL A 265 -5.48 -20.05 -7.82
N PRO A 266 -6.04 -21.12 -8.39
CA PRO A 266 -5.35 -21.88 -9.43
C PRO A 266 -5.22 -21.07 -10.72
N GLY A 267 -4.09 -21.22 -11.40
CA GLY A 267 -3.89 -20.68 -12.75
C GLY A 267 -4.46 -21.60 -13.83
N ILE A 268 -4.63 -21.06 -15.04
CA ILE A 268 -5.11 -21.82 -16.21
C ILE A 268 -4.16 -22.97 -16.58
N GLN A 269 -2.91 -22.95 -16.13
CA GLN A 269 -1.92 -24.01 -16.32
C GLN A 269 -2.39 -25.38 -15.83
N HIS A 270 -3.28 -25.42 -14.83
CA HIS A 270 -3.87 -26.67 -14.36
C HIS A 270 -4.82 -27.31 -15.39
N LEU A 271 -5.41 -26.50 -16.26
CA LEU A 271 -6.30 -26.93 -17.35
C LEU A 271 -5.53 -27.09 -18.66
N VAL A 272 -4.59 -26.18 -18.90
CA VAL A 272 -3.81 -26.10 -20.13
C VAL A 272 -2.34 -25.83 -19.80
N PRO A 273 -1.53 -26.87 -19.56
CA PRO A 273 -0.15 -26.73 -19.04
C PRO A 273 0.78 -25.85 -19.90
N SER A 274 0.56 -25.79 -21.21
CA SER A 274 1.33 -24.97 -22.14
C SER A 274 0.94 -23.48 -22.12
N PHE A 275 -0.14 -23.09 -21.43
CA PHE A 275 -0.58 -21.70 -21.27
C PHE A 275 -0.06 -21.10 -19.96
N GLY A 276 1.22 -20.75 -19.92
CA GLY A 276 1.88 -20.18 -18.73
C GLY A 276 2.23 -18.69 -18.83
N ARG A 277 2.91 -18.18 -17.80
CA ARG A 277 3.35 -16.78 -17.65
C ARG A 277 4.00 -16.19 -18.91
N LYS A 278 4.90 -16.94 -19.58
CA LYS A 278 5.59 -16.46 -20.80
C LYS A 278 4.61 -16.17 -21.94
N THR A 279 3.60 -17.01 -22.12
CA THR A 279 2.56 -16.82 -23.14
C THR A 279 1.69 -15.62 -22.78
N THR A 280 1.26 -15.54 -21.52
CA THR A 280 0.42 -14.43 -21.03
C THR A 280 1.10 -13.06 -21.21
N LEU A 281 2.37 -12.93 -20.83
CA LEU A 281 3.11 -11.68 -20.99
C LEU A 281 3.22 -11.23 -22.45
N LYS A 282 3.40 -12.17 -23.39
CA LYS A 282 3.41 -11.84 -24.84
C LYS A 282 2.05 -11.32 -25.30
N LEU A 283 0.96 -11.90 -24.81
CA LEU A 283 -0.39 -11.48 -25.16
C LEU A 283 -0.72 -10.10 -24.58
N PHE A 284 -0.32 -9.82 -23.34
CA PHE A 284 -0.57 -8.50 -22.74
C PHE A 284 0.26 -7.37 -23.32
N ARG A 285 1.44 -7.64 -23.88
CA ARG A 285 2.14 -6.63 -24.70
C ARG A 285 1.30 -6.17 -25.90
N LYS A 286 0.40 -7.02 -26.41
CA LYS A 286 -0.48 -6.69 -27.55
C LYS A 286 -1.87 -6.20 -27.11
N HIS A 287 -2.45 -6.81 -26.07
CA HIS A 287 -3.85 -6.59 -25.69
C HIS A 287 -4.03 -5.76 -24.40
N GLY A 288 -2.99 -5.61 -23.59
CA GLY A 288 -2.99 -4.79 -22.37
C GLY A 288 -3.63 -5.43 -21.14
N SER A 289 -4.90 -5.81 -21.22
CA SER A 289 -5.71 -6.33 -20.11
C SER A 289 -6.30 -7.71 -20.39
N LEU A 290 -6.76 -8.39 -19.33
CA LEU A 290 -7.53 -9.65 -19.48
C LEU A 290 -8.78 -9.42 -20.33
N GLU A 291 -9.55 -8.36 -20.03
CA GLU A 291 -10.79 -8.06 -20.73
C GLU A 291 -10.56 -7.87 -22.24
N ASN A 292 -9.59 -7.04 -22.62
CA ASN A 292 -9.23 -6.84 -24.02
C ASN A 292 -8.78 -8.13 -24.70
N LEU A 293 -8.05 -8.99 -23.97
CA LEU A 293 -7.61 -10.28 -24.48
C LEU A 293 -8.80 -11.23 -24.71
N LEU A 294 -9.77 -11.28 -23.79
CA LEU A 294 -10.98 -12.07 -23.93
C LEU A 294 -11.90 -11.54 -25.04
N ASN A 295 -12.01 -10.21 -25.19
CA ASN A 295 -12.77 -9.59 -26.27
C ASN A 295 -12.13 -9.90 -27.64
N ALA A 296 -10.80 -9.80 -27.75
CA ALA A 296 -10.08 -10.21 -28.96
C ALA A 296 -10.28 -11.72 -29.26
N ALA A 297 -10.35 -12.56 -28.22
CA ALA A 297 -10.69 -13.97 -28.39
C ALA A 297 -12.14 -14.13 -28.89
N ALA A 298 -13.11 -13.41 -28.35
CA ALA A 298 -14.50 -13.51 -28.80
C ALA A 298 -14.67 -13.25 -30.32
N VAL A 299 -13.89 -12.32 -30.88
CA VAL A 299 -13.89 -12.00 -32.33
C VAL A 299 -12.81 -12.74 -33.14
N ARG A 300 -12.12 -13.71 -32.53
CA ARG A 300 -11.08 -14.56 -33.14
C ARG A 300 -9.84 -13.83 -33.70
N THR A 301 -9.40 -12.73 -33.07
CA THR A 301 -8.26 -11.90 -33.54
C THR A 301 -6.97 -12.03 -32.73
N VAL A 302 -6.90 -12.97 -31.78
CA VAL A 302 -5.71 -13.17 -30.93
C VAL A 302 -4.53 -13.73 -31.74
N GLY A 303 -4.81 -14.51 -32.78
CA GLY A 303 -3.83 -15.05 -33.73
C GLY A 303 -3.71 -16.57 -33.66
N LYS A 304 -2.89 -17.11 -32.75
CA LYS A 304 -2.61 -18.55 -32.69
C LYS A 304 -3.87 -19.37 -32.35
N PRO A 305 -4.26 -20.39 -33.14
CA PRO A 305 -5.47 -21.18 -32.91
C PRO A 305 -5.56 -21.78 -31.49
N TYR A 306 -4.47 -22.39 -31.01
CA TYR A 306 -4.42 -22.94 -29.65
C TYR A 306 -4.70 -21.89 -28.55
N VAL A 307 -4.15 -20.68 -28.69
CA VAL A 307 -4.36 -19.58 -27.72
C VAL A 307 -5.80 -19.10 -27.79
N GLN A 308 -6.29 -18.94 -29.02
CA GLN A 308 -7.65 -18.53 -29.34
C GLN A 308 -8.68 -19.47 -28.70
N ASP A 309 -8.52 -20.77 -28.90
CA ASP A 309 -9.45 -21.78 -28.38
C ASP A 309 -9.34 -21.90 -26.85
N THR A 310 -8.12 -21.78 -26.29
CA THR A 310 -7.91 -21.79 -24.83
C THR A 310 -8.66 -20.62 -24.16
N LEU A 311 -8.49 -19.40 -24.67
CA LEU A 311 -9.11 -18.20 -24.10
C LEU A 311 -10.64 -18.24 -24.24
N THR A 312 -11.15 -18.74 -25.38
CA THR A 312 -12.58 -18.86 -25.62
C THR A 312 -13.21 -19.90 -24.69
N LYS A 313 -12.59 -21.08 -24.57
CA LYS A 313 -13.10 -22.20 -23.76
C LYS A 313 -13.05 -21.92 -22.26
N HIS A 314 -12.07 -21.15 -21.79
CA HIS A 314 -11.83 -20.91 -20.36
C HIS A 314 -12.07 -19.45 -19.95
N ALA A 315 -12.85 -18.70 -20.72
CA ALA A 315 -13.13 -17.29 -20.44
C ALA A 315 -13.74 -17.08 -19.04
N ASP A 316 -14.73 -17.89 -18.65
CA ASP A 316 -15.41 -17.75 -17.36
C ASP A 316 -14.51 -18.13 -16.18
N TYR A 317 -13.62 -19.11 -16.37
CA TYR A 317 -12.60 -19.46 -15.39
C TYR A 317 -11.67 -18.26 -15.10
N LEU A 318 -11.24 -17.58 -16.17
CA LEU A 318 -10.37 -16.40 -16.07
C LEU A 318 -11.10 -15.19 -15.48
N ARG A 319 -12.37 -14.97 -15.84
CA ARG A 319 -13.21 -13.92 -15.25
C ARG A 319 -13.42 -14.14 -13.76
N ARG A 320 -13.76 -15.36 -13.35
CA ARG A 320 -13.89 -15.73 -11.93
C ARG A 320 -12.58 -15.50 -11.17
N ASN A 321 -11.44 -15.91 -11.72
CA ASN A 321 -10.15 -15.67 -11.08
C ASN A 321 -9.85 -14.17 -10.95
N TYR A 322 -10.18 -13.38 -11.97
CA TYR A 322 -10.04 -11.92 -11.93
C TYR A 322 -10.92 -11.31 -10.83
N GLU A 323 -12.17 -11.75 -10.73
CA GLU A 323 -13.12 -11.30 -9.71
C GLU A 323 -12.65 -11.64 -8.29
N VAL A 324 -12.18 -12.88 -8.06
CA VAL A 324 -11.65 -13.32 -6.76
C VAL A 324 -10.43 -12.50 -6.33
N LEU A 325 -9.55 -12.14 -7.27
CA LEU A 325 -8.31 -11.42 -6.98
C LEU A 325 -8.48 -9.89 -6.96
N SER A 326 -9.57 -9.36 -7.54
CA SER A 326 -9.84 -7.93 -7.57
C SER A 326 -10.20 -7.43 -6.17
N LEU A 327 -9.69 -6.27 -5.81
CA LEU A 327 -10.20 -5.52 -4.65
C LEU A 327 -11.58 -4.96 -4.98
N ARG A 328 -12.52 -5.13 -4.06
CA ARG A 328 -13.85 -4.51 -4.10
C ARG A 328 -13.77 -3.06 -3.65
N ARG A 329 -14.62 -2.22 -4.23
CA ARG A 329 -14.66 -0.76 -3.99
C ARG A 329 -16.06 -0.25 -3.65
N ASP A 330 -16.94 -1.17 -3.28
CA ASP A 330 -18.37 -1.01 -3.09
C ASP A 330 -18.82 -1.44 -1.68
N VAL A 331 -17.89 -1.44 -0.72
CA VAL A 331 -18.22 -1.76 0.67
C VAL A 331 -19.09 -0.64 1.26
N ASP A 332 -20.13 -1.01 2.02
CA ASP A 332 -21.01 -0.03 2.68
C ASP A 332 -20.29 0.61 3.89
N VAL A 333 -19.40 1.55 3.58
CA VAL A 333 -18.60 2.31 4.54
C VAL A 333 -18.44 3.74 4.03
N ARG A 334 -18.44 4.70 4.96
CA ARG A 334 -18.29 6.13 4.66
C ARG A 334 -17.15 6.73 5.46
N LEU A 335 -16.31 7.48 4.77
CA LEU A 335 -15.23 8.24 5.38
C LEU A 335 -15.81 9.36 6.26
N GLN A 336 -15.49 9.33 7.54
CA GLN A 336 -15.86 10.39 8.47
C GLN A 336 -14.85 11.56 8.38
N GLU A 337 -15.33 12.79 8.58
CA GLU A 337 -14.50 14.00 8.45
C GLU A 337 -13.46 14.13 9.57
N ASP A 338 -13.84 13.75 10.79
CA ASP A 338 -12.96 13.74 11.95
C ASP A 338 -11.74 12.81 11.77
N TRP A 339 -11.88 11.72 11.01
CA TRP A 339 -10.79 10.79 10.68
C TRP A 339 -9.69 11.40 9.80
N LEU A 340 -9.93 12.58 9.21
CA LEU A 340 -8.97 13.32 8.39
C LEU A 340 -8.20 14.39 9.17
N SER A 341 -8.47 14.48 10.48
CA SER A 341 -7.78 15.39 11.38
C SER A 341 -6.39 14.86 11.75
N GLU A 342 -5.48 15.77 12.04
CA GLU A 342 -4.16 15.39 12.59
C GLU A 342 -4.35 14.65 13.90
N ARG A 343 -3.55 13.60 14.10
CA ARG A 343 -3.64 12.74 15.28
C ARG A 343 -3.05 13.46 16.48
N GLU A 344 -3.69 13.33 17.65
CA GLU A 344 -3.08 13.75 18.91
C GLU A 344 -2.07 12.70 19.38
N THR A 345 -0.78 13.06 19.42
CA THR A 345 0.33 12.12 19.61
C THR A 345 1.04 12.25 20.96
N CYS A 346 0.57 13.12 21.85
CA CYS A 346 1.26 13.49 23.09
C CYS A 346 1.54 12.28 24.00
N ASN A 347 0.63 11.29 23.98
CA ASN A 347 0.69 10.11 24.82
C ASN A 347 1.24 8.86 24.11
N ASP A 348 1.59 8.94 22.81
CA ASP A 348 1.96 7.77 22.00
C ASP A 348 3.10 6.97 22.65
N SER A 349 4.16 7.66 23.08
CA SER A 349 5.32 7.01 23.71
C SER A 349 4.97 6.31 25.03
N VAL A 350 4.07 6.89 25.83
CA VAL A 350 3.64 6.31 27.11
C VAL A 350 2.81 5.06 26.85
N ILE A 351 1.79 5.18 25.99
CA ILE A 351 0.87 4.10 25.64
C ILE A 351 1.62 2.89 25.04
N LEU A 352 2.53 3.13 24.10
CA LEU A 352 3.30 2.04 23.48
C LEU A 352 4.27 1.36 24.44
N THR A 353 4.85 2.12 25.39
CA THR A 353 5.71 1.57 26.43
C THR A 353 4.92 0.71 27.41
N GLU A 354 3.78 1.20 27.88
CA GLU A 354 2.87 0.43 28.76
C GLU A 354 2.36 -0.84 28.08
N PHE A 355 1.97 -0.74 26.81
CA PHE A 355 1.52 -1.87 26.02
C PHE A 355 2.62 -2.94 25.90
N SER A 356 3.84 -2.52 25.58
CA SER A 356 4.99 -3.45 25.49
C SER A 356 5.28 -4.15 26.83
N LYS A 357 5.27 -3.42 27.94
CA LYS A 357 5.45 -3.98 29.29
C LYS A 357 4.39 -5.02 29.63
N LEU A 358 3.12 -4.72 29.34
CA LEU A 358 2.00 -5.64 29.58
C LEU A 358 2.15 -6.95 28.79
N LEU A 359 2.64 -6.88 27.55
CA LEU A 359 2.91 -8.06 26.72
C LEU A 359 4.06 -8.90 27.30
N ASP A 360 5.15 -8.27 27.74
CA ASP A 360 6.29 -8.97 28.36
C ASP A 360 5.89 -9.69 29.65
N GLU A 361 5.10 -9.05 30.51
CA GLU A 361 4.59 -9.67 31.74
C GLU A 361 3.65 -10.85 31.46
N THR A 362 2.85 -10.75 30.40
CA THR A 362 1.95 -11.83 29.99
C THR A 362 2.72 -13.02 29.43
N GLN A 363 3.82 -12.78 28.71
CA GLN A 363 4.69 -13.86 28.25
C GLN A 363 5.40 -14.56 29.41
N LYS A 364 5.93 -13.81 30.38
CA LYS A 364 6.59 -14.37 31.57
C LYS A 364 5.65 -15.21 32.44
N ARG A 365 4.36 -14.86 32.48
CA ARG A 365 3.34 -15.63 33.22
C ARG A 365 2.92 -16.94 32.55
N ASN A 366 3.16 -17.06 31.24
CA ASN A 366 2.77 -18.23 30.43
C ASN A 366 3.94 -19.19 30.13
N GLN A 367 5.16 -18.85 30.57
CA GLN A 367 6.34 -19.71 30.61
C GLN A 367 6.48 -20.31 32.00
#